data_AF-A0A7C6YRP5-F1
#
_entry.id   AF-A0A7C6YRP5-F1
#
_cell.length_a   1.000
_cell.length_b   1.000
_cell.length_c   1.000
_cell.angle_alpha   90.00
_cell.angle_beta   90.00
_cell.angle_gamma   90.00
#
_symmetry.space_group_name_H-M   'P 1'
#
loop_
_entity.id
_entity.type
_entity.pdbx_description
1 polymer ?
#
loop_
_entity_poly.entity_id
_entity_poly.type
_entity_poly.pdbx_seq_one_letter_code
_entity_poly.pdbx_strand_id
1 'polypeptide(L)'
;MKLGFSSYSVHNNREELAKLAIHRVLSEEKEACSCPLCTNDMLALVLNSLKADYIPTSEAEAKKETPRLETLPRDLFNKLMVEAYRAMAVVKENPRHEGERSPLRNGVAEILLLALEEILPRHDPAWREFDNLSQIMALALNELPPQYSTTYKGRVYSRLAEIDAGYLARVYAVVYNAINKLKEKTG
;
A
#
# COMPACT_ATOMS: atom_id res chain seq x y z
N MET A 1 17.46 -12.26 13.29
CA MET A 1 17.54 -11.53 12.00
C MET A 1 16.58 -10.36 12.09
N LYS A 2 17.06 -9.15 11.83
CA LYS A 2 16.20 -7.96 11.78
C LYS A 2 15.45 -7.98 10.44
N LEU A 3 14.12 -7.87 10.46
CA LEU A 3 13.31 -7.82 9.26
C LEU A 3 13.32 -6.39 8.71
N GLY A 4 13.25 -6.29 7.39
CA GLY A 4 13.21 -5.00 6.70
C GLY A 4 12.46 -5.09 5.38
N PHE A 5 12.39 -3.97 4.66
CA PHE A 5 11.77 -3.90 3.34
C PHE A 5 12.46 -4.77 2.28
N SER A 6 13.68 -5.23 2.52
CA SER A 6 14.39 -6.18 1.67
C SER A 6 14.13 -7.64 2.03
N SER A 7 13.42 -7.92 3.13
CA SER A 7 13.12 -9.29 3.59
C SER A 7 11.93 -9.92 2.86
N TYR A 8 11.15 -9.14 2.12
CA TYR A 8 9.96 -9.58 1.40
C TYR A 8 9.76 -8.75 0.12
N SER A 9 8.87 -9.17 -0.76
CA SER A 9 8.47 -8.40 -1.94
C SER A 9 7.00 -8.60 -2.29
N VAL A 10 6.25 -7.49 -2.28
CA VAL A 10 4.81 -7.46 -2.60
C VAL A 10 4.51 -6.28 -3.52
N HIS A 11 3.50 -6.46 -4.35
CA HIS A 11 2.97 -5.46 -5.28
C HIS A 11 1.50 -5.22 -4.99
N ASN A 12 1.09 -3.94 -4.86
CA ASN A 12 -0.31 -3.57 -4.78
C ASN A 12 -0.86 -3.28 -6.18
N ASN A 13 -1.76 -4.14 -6.67
CA ASN A 13 -2.35 -4.01 -8.01
C ASN A 13 -3.09 -2.68 -8.22
N ARG A 14 -3.44 -1.96 -7.13
CA ARG A 14 -4.08 -0.65 -7.21
C ARG A 14 -3.11 0.47 -7.59
N GLU A 15 -1.80 0.30 -7.43
CA GLU A 15 -0.81 1.36 -7.70
C GLU A 15 -0.79 1.76 -9.18
N GLU A 16 -0.72 0.78 -10.08
CA GLU A 16 -0.72 1.05 -11.52
C GLU A 16 -2.07 1.60 -12.00
N LEU A 17 -3.18 1.10 -11.45
CA LEU A 17 -4.51 1.64 -11.74
C LEU A 17 -4.66 3.09 -11.31
N ALA A 18 -4.18 3.44 -10.12
CA ALA A 18 -4.18 4.81 -9.62
C ALA A 18 -3.34 5.73 -10.50
N LYS A 19 -2.15 5.29 -10.95
CA LYS A 19 -1.32 6.05 -11.89
C LYS A 19 -2.05 6.33 -13.21
N LEU A 20 -2.70 5.32 -13.78
CA LEU A 20 -3.47 5.47 -15.03
C LEU A 20 -4.63 6.45 -14.86
N ALA A 21 -5.39 6.35 -13.76
CA ALA A 21 -6.51 7.26 -13.49
C ALA A 21 -6.04 8.70 -13.29
N ILE A 22 -4.95 8.91 -12.54
CA ILE A 22 -4.34 10.22 -12.35
C ILE A 22 -3.86 10.80 -13.68
N HIS A 23 -3.18 10.01 -14.50
CA HIS A 23 -2.73 10.44 -15.83
C HIS A 23 -3.92 10.89 -16.70
N ARG A 24 -5.02 10.13 -16.69
CA ARG A 24 -6.24 10.50 -17.41
C ARG A 24 -6.80 11.83 -16.92
N VAL A 25 -6.98 12.01 -15.62
CA VAL A 25 -7.50 13.27 -15.05
C VAL A 25 -6.59 14.45 -15.39
N LEU A 26 -5.28 14.31 -15.28
CA LEU A 26 -4.32 15.37 -15.63
C LEU A 26 -4.30 15.70 -17.12
N SER A 27 -4.64 14.74 -18.00
CA SER A 27 -4.77 14.98 -19.44
C SER A 27 -6.00 15.83 -19.79
N GLU A 28 -7.04 15.78 -18.96
CA GLU A 28 -8.28 16.52 -19.11
C GLU A 28 -8.17 17.91 -18.45
N GLU A 29 -7.46 18.01 -17.32
CA GLU A 29 -7.33 19.22 -16.49
C GLU A 29 -5.93 19.86 -16.62
N LYS A 30 -5.74 20.68 -17.66
CA LYS A 30 -4.43 21.28 -18.03
C LYS A 30 -3.85 22.25 -17.00
N GLU A 31 -4.67 22.78 -16.10
CA GLU A 31 -4.22 23.69 -15.04
C GLU A 31 -3.60 22.97 -13.84
N ALA A 32 -3.83 21.65 -13.71
CA ALA A 32 -3.24 20.85 -12.66
C ALA A 32 -1.77 20.49 -12.98
N CYS A 33 -0.92 20.49 -11.97
CA CYS A 33 0.48 20.11 -12.17
C CYS A 33 0.66 18.60 -12.26
N SER A 34 1.45 18.15 -13.24
CA SER A 34 1.78 16.74 -13.49
C SER A 34 3.18 16.34 -13.02
N CYS A 35 3.88 17.19 -12.25
CA CYS A 35 5.23 16.87 -11.79
C CYS A 35 5.24 15.64 -10.86
N PRO A 36 6.35 14.88 -10.77
CA PRO A 36 6.41 13.66 -9.95
C PRO A 36 6.00 13.85 -8.49
N LEU A 37 6.26 15.02 -7.89
CA LEU A 37 5.90 15.29 -6.50
C LEU A 37 4.38 15.44 -6.32
N CYS A 38 3.71 16.18 -7.21
CA CYS A 38 2.26 16.33 -7.18
C CYS A 38 1.56 15.02 -7.53
N THR A 39 2.06 14.29 -8.53
CA THR A 39 1.54 12.96 -8.86
C THR A 39 1.66 11.98 -7.69
N ASN A 40 2.77 12.02 -6.93
CA ASN A 40 2.92 11.18 -5.73
C ASN A 40 1.96 11.59 -4.60
N ASP A 41 1.68 12.88 -4.44
CA ASP A 41 0.69 13.37 -3.48
C ASP A 41 -0.71 12.87 -3.87
N MET A 42 -1.05 12.96 -5.16
CA MET A 42 -2.30 12.43 -5.69
C MET A 42 -2.39 10.91 -5.49
N LEU A 43 -1.31 10.17 -5.76
CA LEU A 43 -1.24 8.73 -5.54
C LEU A 43 -1.47 8.36 -4.07
N ALA A 44 -0.84 9.08 -3.14
CA ALA A 44 -1.04 8.84 -1.71
C ALA A 44 -2.51 9.01 -1.32
N LEU A 45 -3.16 10.10 -1.77
CA LEU A 45 -4.57 10.36 -1.52
C LEU A 45 -5.48 9.28 -2.11
N VAL A 46 -5.27 8.93 -3.39
CA VAL A 46 -6.05 7.90 -4.08
C VAL A 46 -5.88 6.55 -3.40
N LEU A 47 -4.65 6.09 -3.17
CA LEU A 47 -4.41 4.76 -2.60
C LEU A 47 -4.96 4.60 -1.19
N ASN A 48 -4.97 5.68 -0.40
CA ASN A 48 -5.57 5.68 0.95
C ASN A 48 -7.09 5.59 0.95
N SER A 49 -7.75 5.87 -0.18
CA SER A 49 -9.21 5.76 -0.33
C SER A 49 -9.68 4.39 -0.86
N LEU A 50 -8.75 3.57 -1.35
CA LEU A 50 -9.02 2.29 -2.00
C LEU A 50 -8.80 1.12 -1.03
N LYS A 51 -9.53 0.03 -1.27
CA LYS A 51 -9.17 -1.26 -0.66
C LYS A 51 -7.86 -1.73 -1.29
N ALA A 52 -6.87 -2.01 -0.45
CA ALA A 52 -5.59 -2.55 -0.88
C ALA A 52 -5.75 -3.91 -1.59
N ASP A 53 -4.86 -4.19 -2.53
CA ASP A 53 -4.83 -5.44 -3.28
C ASP A 53 -3.38 -5.89 -3.52
N TYR A 54 -2.72 -6.25 -2.43
CA TYR A 54 -1.35 -6.76 -2.39
C TYR A 54 -1.30 -8.24 -2.76
N ILE A 55 -0.32 -8.58 -3.60
CA ILE A 55 0.10 -9.94 -3.91
C ILE A 55 1.64 -10.02 -3.83
N PRO A 56 2.24 -11.20 -3.61
CA PRO A 56 3.68 -11.38 -3.79
C PRO A 56 4.11 -10.96 -5.19
N THR A 57 5.25 -10.26 -5.29
CA THR A 57 5.71 -9.73 -6.59
C THR A 57 5.98 -10.84 -7.60
N SER A 58 6.46 -12.00 -7.15
CA SER A 58 6.63 -13.19 -8.00
C SER A 58 5.32 -13.64 -8.67
N GLU A 59 4.19 -13.56 -7.96
CA GLU A 59 2.86 -13.84 -8.52
C GLU A 59 2.38 -12.73 -9.47
N ALA A 60 2.70 -11.47 -9.17
CA ALA A 60 2.38 -10.35 -10.05
C ALA A 60 3.10 -10.45 -11.40
N GLU A 61 4.40 -10.74 -11.36
CA GLU A 61 5.25 -10.92 -12.55
C GLU A 61 4.80 -12.11 -13.39
N ALA A 62 4.33 -13.19 -12.76
CA ALA A 62 3.81 -14.36 -13.46
C ALA A 62 2.56 -14.04 -14.29
N LYS A 63 1.71 -13.10 -13.85
CA LYS A 63 0.48 -12.72 -14.57
C LYS A 63 0.75 -11.94 -15.86
N LYS A 64 1.84 -11.16 -15.94
CA LYS A 64 2.21 -10.32 -17.11
C LYS A 64 1.07 -9.42 -17.65
N GLU A 65 0.06 -9.13 -16.83
CA GLU A 65 -1.08 -8.34 -17.25
C GLU A 65 -0.78 -6.86 -17.11
N THR A 66 -0.91 -6.12 -18.20
CA THR A 66 -0.89 -4.65 -18.16
C THR A 66 -2.31 -4.19 -17.83
N PRO A 67 -2.53 -3.53 -16.69
CA PRO A 67 -3.87 -3.09 -16.31
C PRO A 67 -4.39 -2.04 -17.29
N ARG A 68 -5.69 -2.09 -17.57
CA ARG A 68 -6.41 -1.11 -18.40
C ARG A 68 -7.63 -0.61 -17.65
N LEU A 69 -7.87 0.70 -17.69
CA LEU A 69 -9.00 1.29 -16.98
C LEU A 69 -10.34 0.83 -17.59
N GLU A 70 -10.36 0.64 -18.92
CA GLU A 70 -11.55 0.31 -19.70
C GLU A 70 -12.06 -1.10 -19.43
N THR A 71 -11.20 -1.98 -18.91
CA THR A 71 -11.54 -3.38 -18.60
C THR A 71 -11.94 -3.58 -17.14
N LEU A 72 -11.90 -2.52 -16.32
CA LEU A 72 -12.25 -2.61 -14.90
C LEU A 72 -13.76 -2.80 -14.71
N PRO A 73 -14.17 -3.50 -13.64
CA PRO A 73 -15.54 -3.45 -13.16
C PRO A 73 -15.99 -1.99 -12.95
N ARG A 74 -17.22 -1.68 -13.36
CA ARG A 74 -17.75 -0.31 -13.40
C ARG A 74 -17.62 0.43 -12.06
N ASP A 75 -17.92 -0.26 -10.95
CA ASP A 75 -17.87 0.34 -9.62
C ASP A 75 -16.44 0.72 -9.21
N LEU A 76 -15.47 -0.14 -9.54
CA LEU A 76 -14.07 0.13 -9.28
C LEU A 76 -13.55 1.28 -10.15
N PHE A 77 -13.88 1.27 -11.45
CA PHE A 77 -13.54 2.37 -12.36
C PHE A 77 -14.09 3.70 -11.84
N ASN A 78 -15.38 3.75 -11.52
CA ASN A 78 -16.03 4.96 -11.02
C ASN A 78 -15.38 5.47 -9.73
N LYS A 79 -15.15 4.57 -8.76
CA LYS A 79 -14.49 4.96 -7.51
C LYS A 79 -13.09 5.50 -7.77
N LEU A 80 -12.30 4.81 -8.59
CA LEU A 80 -10.94 5.21 -8.92
C LEU A 80 -10.89 6.60 -9.57
N MET A 81 -11.76 6.86 -10.54
CA MET A 81 -11.83 8.16 -11.23
C MET A 81 -12.28 9.27 -10.27
N VAL A 82 -13.32 9.05 -9.45
CA VAL A 82 -13.79 10.04 -8.48
C VAL A 82 -12.69 10.42 -7.50
N GLU A 83 -11.96 9.45 -6.97
CA GLU A 83 -10.88 9.70 -6.02
C GLU A 83 -9.67 10.35 -6.71
N ALA A 84 -9.39 10.05 -7.98
CA ALA A 84 -8.36 10.73 -8.77
C ALA A 84 -8.69 12.22 -9.01
N TYR A 85 -9.94 12.57 -9.35
CA TYR A 85 -10.34 13.98 -9.46
C TYR A 85 -10.28 14.70 -8.11
N ARG A 86 -10.73 14.06 -7.02
CA ARG A 86 -10.62 14.64 -5.67
C ARG A 86 -9.18 14.92 -5.30
N ALA A 87 -8.30 13.93 -5.50
CA ALA A 87 -6.88 14.07 -5.23
C ALA A 87 -6.25 15.17 -6.08
N MET A 88 -6.62 15.27 -7.37
CA MET A 88 -6.19 16.35 -8.25
C MET A 88 -6.61 17.71 -7.70
N ALA A 89 -7.88 17.88 -7.34
CA ALA A 89 -8.40 19.15 -6.82
C ALA A 89 -7.64 19.59 -5.55
N VAL A 90 -7.48 18.67 -4.59
CA VAL A 90 -6.75 18.92 -3.34
C VAL A 90 -5.31 19.34 -3.60
N VAL A 91 -4.61 18.65 -4.51
CA VAL A 91 -3.21 18.96 -4.82
C VAL A 91 -3.09 20.23 -5.66
N LYS A 92 -4.04 20.50 -6.57
CA LYS A 92 -4.09 21.72 -7.38
C LYS A 92 -4.28 22.97 -6.53
N GLU A 93 -5.10 22.91 -5.47
CA GLU A 93 -5.34 24.04 -4.57
C GLU A 93 -4.10 24.44 -3.76
N ASN A 94 -3.26 23.48 -3.37
CA ASN A 94 -2.04 23.75 -2.61
C ASN A 94 -0.90 22.81 -3.03
N PRO A 95 -0.31 23.04 -4.21
CA PRO A 95 0.63 22.12 -4.79
C PRO A 95 1.99 22.25 -4.12
N ARG A 96 2.67 21.11 -3.95
CA ARG A 96 3.95 21.04 -3.22
C ARG A 96 5.07 20.62 -4.16
N HIS A 97 5.49 21.54 -5.03
CA HIS A 97 6.45 21.30 -6.10
C HIS A 97 7.91 21.15 -5.69
N GLU A 98 8.25 21.50 -4.45
CA GLU A 98 9.66 21.63 -4.04
C GLU A 98 9.96 21.04 -2.66
N GLY A 99 11.24 20.76 -2.44
CA GLY A 99 11.78 20.29 -1.18
C GLY A 99 11.85 18.77 -1.07
N GLU A 100 12.59 18.33 -0.06
CA GLU A 100 12.79 16.90 0.17
C GLU A 100 11.46 16.20 0.52
N ARG A 101 11.29 15.00 0.00
CA ARG A 101 10.09 14.19 0.21
C ARG A 101 10.46 12.81 0.70
N SER A 102 9.55 12.25 1.48
CA SER A 102 9.60 10.83 1.77
C SER A 102 9.20 10.05 0.52
N PRO A 103 9.86 8.92 0.20
CA PRO A 103 9.38 8.03 -0.84
C PRO A 103 7.93 7.61 -0.55
N LEU A 104 7.08 7.60 -1.60
CA LEU A 104 5.71 7.12 -1.50
C LEU A 104 5.71 5.65 -1.06
N ARG A 105 5.25 5.40 0.17
CA ARG A 105 5.18 4.06 0.75
C ARG A 105 4.00 3.96 1.70
N ASN A 106 3.41 2.77 1.77
CA ASN A 106 2.42 2.45 2.78
C ASN A 106 3.10 2.24 4.15
N GLY A 107 2.83 3.14 5.10
CA GLY A 107 3.42 3.09 6.45
C GLY A 107 3.07 1.84 7.25
N VAL A 108 1.93 1.20 6.94
CA VAL A 108 1.48 -0.03 7.60
C VAL A 108 2.49 -1.17 7.46
N ALA A 109 3.24 -1.20 6.36
CA ALA A 109 4.25 -2.23 6.14
C ALA A 109 5.36 -2.22 7.21
N GLU A 110 5.76 -1.05 7.70
CA GLU A 110 6.77 -0.93 8.76
C GLU A 110 6.23 -1.48 10.09
N ILE A 111 4.97 -1.19 10.39
CA ILE A 111 4.27 -1.67 11.60
C ILE A 111 4.18 -3.19 11.61
N LEU A 112 3.83 -3.77 10.45
CA LEU A 112 3.75 -5.21 10.29
C LEU A 112 5.13 -5.88 10.46
N LEU A 113 6.19 -5.28 9.93
CA LEU A 113 7.56 -5.78 10.13
C LEU A 113 7.92 -5.84 11.61
N LEU A 114 7.62 -4.79 12.38
CA LEU A 114 7.86 -4.77 13.83
C LEU A 114 7.08 -5.88 14.56
N ALA A 115 5.79 -6.02 14.25
CA ALA A 115 4.98 -7.09 14.83
C ALA A 115 5.50 -8.49 14.46
N LEU A 116 5.97 -8.68 13.22
CA LEU A 116 6.55 -9.93 12.76
C LEU A 116 7.89 -10.25 13.46
N GLU A 117 8.70 -9.24 13.76
CA GLU A 117 9.94 -9.43 14.55
C GLU A 117 9.66 -9.98 15.94
N GLU A 118 8.51 -9.64 16.53
CA GLU A 118 8.09 -10.14 17.85
C GLU A 118 7.41 -11.53 17.75
N ILE A 119 6.61 -11.76 16.70
CA ILE A 119 5.78 -12.97 16.55
C ILE A 119 6.59 -14.16 16.01
N LEU A 120 7.40 -13.96 14.96
CA LEU A 120 8.09 -15.06 14.27
C LEU A 120 9.13 -15.82 15.13
N PRO A 121 9.82 -15.22 16.13
CA PRO A 121 10.62 -15.94 17.15
C PRO A 121 9.99 -17.21 17.72
N ARG A 122 8.67 -17.23 17.86
CA ARG A 122 7.92 -18.33 18.47
C ARG A 122 7.30 -19.31 17.45
N HIS A 123 7.62 -19.13 16.17
CA HIS A 123 7.09 -19.90 15.05
C HIS A 123 8.21 -20.61 14.28
N ASP A 124 7.80 -21.54 13.41
CA ASP A 124 8.70 -22.25 12.49
C ASP A 124 9.63 -21.25 11.76
N PRO A 125 10.96 -21.48 11.75
CA PRO A 125 11.92 -20.68 10.98
C PRO A 125 11.54 -20.42 9.53
N ALA A 126 10.85 -21.35 8.87
CA ALA A 126 10.41 -21.23 7.48
C ALA A 126 9.54 -19.98 7.23
N TRP A 127 8.81 -19.48 8.23
CA TRP A 127 7.99 -18.26 8.09
C TRP A 127 8.82 -16.98 7.91
N ARG A 128 10.14 -17.03 8.13
CA ARG A 128 11.06 -15.92 7.86
C ARG A 128 11.69 -15.97 6.47
N GLU A 129 11.48 -17.06 5.73
CA GLU A 129 11.94 -17.17 4.36
C GLU A 129 11.20 -16.17 3.47
N PHE A 130 11.89 -15.69 2.44
CA PHE A 130 11.46 -14.57 1.61
C PHE A 130 10.04 -14.75 1.03
N ASP A 131 9.74 -15.93 0.50
CA ASP A 131 8.44 -16.21 -0.14
C ASP A 131 7.31 -16.31 0.88
N ASN A 132 7.55 -16.99 2.00
CA ASN A 132 6.56 -17.09 3.09
C ASN A 132 6.29 -15.72 3.71
N LEU A 133 7.34 -14.92 3.95
CA LEU A 133 7.19 -13.57 4.48
C LEU A 133 6.45 -12.65 3.49
N SER A 134 6.72 -12.79 2.19
CA SER A 134 5.99 -12.05 1.15
C SER A 134 4.50 -12.39 1.14
N GLN A 135 4.13 -13.67 1.31
CA GLN A 135 2.74 -14.09 1.44
C GLN A 135 2.08 -13.55 2.71
N ILE A 136 2.76 -13.61 3.85
CA ILE A 136 2.24 -13.04 5.11
C ILE A 136 2.01 -11.54 4.96
N MET A 137 2.98 -10.80 4.39
CA MET A 137 2.89 -9.37 4.19
C MET A 137 1.74 -9.00 3.23
N ALA A 138 1.58 -9.72 2.13
CA ALA A 138 0.48 -9.48 1.18
C ALA A 138 -0.89 -9.68 1.85
N LEU A 139 -1.07 -10.79 2.58
CA LEU A 139 -2.30 -11.05 3.32
C LEU A 139 -2.56 -9.99 4.37
N ALA A 140 -1.55 -9.62 5.15
CA ALA A 140 -1.70 -8.69 6.25
C ALA A 140 -2.00 -7.25 5.78
N LEU A 141 -1.30 -6.78 4.75
CA LEU A 141 -1.52 -5.44 4.18
C LEU A 141 -2.92 -5.27 3.57
N ASN A 142 -3.56 -6.36 3.13
CA ASN A 142 -4.92 -6.34 2.59
C ASN A 142 -6.02 -6.21 3.66
N GLU A 143 -5.71 -6.49 4.92
CA GLU A 143 -6.67 -6.46 6.04
C GLU A 143 -6.60 -5.15 6.85
N LEU A 144 -5.64 -4.28 6.53
CA LEU A 144 -5.40 -3.00 7.19
C LEU A 144 -5.63 -1.83 6.23
N PRO A 145 -6.25 -0.72 6.68
CA PRO A 145 -6.37 0.47 5.85
C PRO A 145 -4.98 0.99 5.43
N PRO A 146 -4.73 1.21 4.12
CA PRO A 146 -3.44 1.70 3.67
C PRO A 146 -3.16 3.11 4.18
N GLN A 147 -1.89 3.39 4.45
CA GLN A 147 -1.42 4.69 4.94
C GLN A 147 -0.20 5.16 4.13
N TYR A 148 -0.43 5.44 2.86
CA TYR A 148 0.54 6.07 1.98
C TYR A 148 0.78 7.52 2.37
N SER A 149 2.04 7.93 2.41
CA SER A 149 2.45 9.30 2.67
C SER A 149 3.67 9.67 1.83
N THR A 150 3.74 10.93 1.41
CA THR A 150 4.89 11.56 0.75
C THR A 150 5.68 12.48 1.70
N THR A 151 5.28 12.55 2.98
CA THR A 151 5.88 13.44 3.98
C THR A 151 6.45 12.71 5.17
N TYR A 152 7.52 13.28 5.74
CA TYR A 152 8.10 12.82 7.00
C TYR A 152 7.09 12.96 8.14
N LYS A 153 6.39 14.09 8.23
CA LYS A 153 5.35 14.33 9.24
C LYS A 153 4.19 13.32 9.12
N GLY A 154 3.72 13.05 7.91
CA GLY A 154 2.69 12.04 7.66
C GLY A 154 3.13 10.64 8.06
N ARG A 155 4.40 10.27 7.83
CA ARG A 155 4.96 9.01 8.34
C ARG A 155 4.93 8.96 9.87
N VAL A 156 5.29 10.06 10.55
CA VAL A 156 5.22 10.14 12.01
C VAL A 156 3.77 10.04 12.51
N TYR A 157 2.79 10.65 11.84
CA TYR A 157 1.38 10.52 12.22
C TYR A 157 0.83 9.10 12.03
N SER A 158 1.21 8.42 10.95
CA SER A 158 0.91 6.99 10.78
C SER A 158 1.42 6.18 11.96
N ARG A 159 2.59 6.56 12.51
CA ARG A 159 3.13 5.93 13.72
C ARG A 159 2.41 6.32 15.00
N LEU A 160 1.85 7.52 15.11
CA LEU A 160 1.09 7.91 16.30
C LEU A 160 -0.21 7.10 16.45
N ALA A 161 -0.79 6.59 15.35
CA ALA A 161 -1.90 5.63 15.42
C ALA A 161 -1.50 4.31 16.09
N GLU A 162 -0.20 3.98 16.15
CA GLU A 162 0.34 2.79 16.83
C GLU A 162 0.25 2.88 18.36
N ILE A 163 0.01 4.08 18.92
CA ILE A 163 -0.08 4.32 20.37
C ILE A 163 -1.46 3.86 20.90
N ASP A 164 -2.42 3.59 20.03
CA ASP A 164 -3.68 2.94 20.41
C ASP A 164 -3.49 1.42 20.59
N ALA A 165 -3.72 0.93 21.80
CA ALA A 165 -3.66 -0.50 22.13
C ALA A 165 -4.65 -1.32 21.28
N GLY A 166 -5.79 -0.74 20.90
CA GLY A 166 -6.77 -1.39 20.01
C GLY A 166 -6.20 -1.65 18.62
N TYR A 167 -5.54 -0.65 18.04
CA TYR A 167 -4.85 -0.76 16.77
C TYR A 167 -3.73 -1.81 16.80
N LEU A 168 -2.90 -1.83 17.86
CA LEU A 168 -1.84 -2.83 18.01
C LEU A 168 -2.41 -4.25 18.08
N ALA A 169 -3.47 -4.47 18.87
CA ALA A 169 -4.14 -5.77 18.96
C ALA A 169 -4.64 -6.24 17.57
N ARG A 170 -5.18 -5.32 16.77
CA ARG A 170 -5.62 -5.62 15.39
C ARG A 170 -4.45 -6.02 14.49
N VAL A 171 -3.32 -5.31 14.55
CA VAL A 171 -2.12 -5.65 13.76
C VAL A 171 -1.66 -7.07 14.07
N TYR A 172 -1.56 -7.42 15.36
CA TYR A 172 -1.17 -8.75 15.80
C TYR A 172 -2.15 -9.82 15.30
N ALA A 173 -3.46 -9.58 15.47
CA ALA A 173 -4.49 -10.51 15.01
C ALA A 173 -4.39 -10.77 13.50
N VAL A 174 -4.17 -9.73 12.70
CA VAL A 174 -4.00 -9.85 11.24
C VAL A 174 -2.78 -10.71 10.90
N VAL A 175 -1.65 -10.54 11.59
CA VAL A 175 -0.44 -11.36 11.36
C VAL A 175 -0.69 -12.83 11.72
N TYR A 176 -1.29 -13.10 12.88
CA TYR A 176 -1.63 -14.48 13.28
C TYR A 176 -2.58 -15.15 12.30
N ASN A 177 -3.62 -14.43 11.86
CA ASN A 177 -4.58 -14.93 10.88
C ASN A 177 -3.91 -15.23 9.53
N ALA A 178 -2.99 -14.38 9.07
CA ALA A 178 -2.23 -14.62 7.85
C ALA A 178 -1.39 -15.90 7.94
N ILE A 179 -0.66 -16.08 9.05
CA ILE A 179 0.15 -17.31 9.29
C ILE A 179 -0.74 -18.55 9.33
N ASN A 180 -1.87 -18.50 10.05
CA ASN A 180 -2.78 -19.65 10.16
C ASN A 180 -3.41 -20.02 8.81
N LYS A 181 -3.83 -19.02 8.03
CA LYS A 181 -4.36 -19.22 6.68
C LYS A 181 -3.35 -19.88 5.74
N LEU A 182 -2.05 -19.58 5.89
CA LEU A 182 -1.00 -20.21 5.10
C LEU A 182 -0.69 -21.64 5.54
N LYS A 183 -0.75 -21.93 6.85
CA LYS A 183 -0.64 -23.30 7.39
C LYS A 183 -1.74 -24.21 6.84
N GLU A 184 -2.98 -23.73 6.82
CA GLU A 184 -4.13 -24.49 6.28
C GLU A 184 -4.00 -24.79 4.79
N LYS A 185 -3.23 -24.01 4.03
CA LYS A 185 -2.99 -24.25 2.59
C LYS A 185 -1.83 -25.22 2.31
N THR A 186 -0.95 -25.42 3.29
CA THR A 186 0.30 -26.19 3.14
C THR A 186 0.27 -27.55 3.85
N GLY A 187 -0.74 -27.79 4.71
CA GLY A 187 -1.06 -29.10 5.29
C GLY A 187 -2.10 -29.84 4.46
#